data_AF-A0A846TZL9-F1
#
_entry.id   AF-A0A846TZL9-F1
#
_cell.length_a   1.000
_cell.length_b   1.000
_cell.length_c   1.000
_cell.angle_alpha   90.00
_cell.angle_beta   90.00
_cell.angle_gamma   90.00
#
_symmetry.space_group_name_H-M   'P 1'
#
loop_
_entity.id
_entity.type
_entity.pdbx_description
1 polymer ?
#
loop_
_entity_poly.entity_id
_entity_poly.type
_entity_poly.pdbx_seq_one_letter_code
_entity_poly.pdbx_strand_id
1 'polypeptide(L)'
;MRRTNAPGLSPLLHRWQQFDQRLRSVHLGAFAAVPLGVVQRDPKVVLAYSTISQMGFLGVLTGTALAAPDLAPACITAAVIYAVHHGLAKGALFIGVPVWKHHAEGVRRYLVIAGIVVAGLVVVGAPLSSGAVGKYAAKEAIDSTALLGIEVADLLPLVATGSTVLLVRMAWIPLNTHLEPHSPKDDPELPAWLVLVALSASVPWVLTNRWVPLDSVPGLEPVTLWDATWPVLIGLALGAAVWRWLPRKSPRLASRLAEVVPPGDLVVPVENTARRLGQAARAGAGFVGLARDKATGTLTTGWLGVVRATVMATHPEQRLGVWRSSGVLTIVVMLVLIVASALVWGGGA
;
A
#
# COMPACT_ATOMS: atom_id res chain seq x y z
N MET A 1 -51.90 -9.83 2.56
CA MET A 1 -50.92 -8.82 2.08
C MET A 1 -49.61 -9.53 1.77
N ARG A 2 -48.99 -9.27 0.61
CA ARG A 2 -47.72 -9.93 0.21
C ARG A 2 -46.53 -9.23 0.89
N ARG A 3 -45.62 -9.98 1.54
CA ARG A 3 -44.28 -9.47 1.86
C ARG A 3 -43.49 -9.37 0.56
N THR A 4 -43.12 -8.16 0.15
CA THR A 4 -42.24 -7.92 -0.99
C THR A 4 -40.79 -8.13 -0.59
N ASN A 5 -40.29 -9.36 -0.76
CA ASN A 5 -38.84 -9.61 -0.75
C ASN A 5 -38.21 -8.81 -1.91
N ALA A 6 -37.35 -7.85 -1.61
CA ALA A 6 -36.60 -7.09 -2.61
C ALA A 6 -35.33 -7.87 -3.03
N PRO A 7 -35.27 -8.50 -4.21
CA PRO A 7 -34.13 -9.30 -4.63
C PRO A 7 -33.24 -8.45 -5.55
N GLY A 8 -32.20 -7.82 -5.00
CA GLY A 8 -31.28 -7.01 -5.81
C GLY A 8 -30.09 -6.35 -5.11
N LEU A 9 -30.18 -6.08 -3.80
CA LEU A 9 -29.12 -5.35 -3.09
C LEU A 9 -27.90 -6.21 -2.74
N SER A 10 -28.06 -7.49 -2.41
CA SER A 10 -26.95 -8.34 -1.94
C SER A 10 -25.84 -8.62 -2.98
N PRO A 11 -26.09 -8.83 -4.29
CA PRO A 11 -25.03 -9.10 -5.26
C PRO A 11 -24.27 -7.83 -5.67
N LEU A 12 -24.87 -6.65 -5.48
CA LEU A 12 -24.20 -5.37 -5.65
C LEU A 12 -23.35 -5.07 -4.42
N LEU A 13 -23.90 -5.17 -3.20
CA LEU A 13 -23.15 -4.98 -1.96
C LEU A 13 -21.91 -5.89 -1.85
N HIS A 14 -22.01 -7.17 -2.23
CA HIS A 14 -20.84 -8.04 -2.26
C HIS A 14 -19.82 -7.66 -3.33
N ARG A 15 -20.25 -7.20 -4.52
CA ARG A 15 -19.31 -6.66 -5.53
C ARG A 15 -18.61 -5.40 -5.02
N TRP A 16 -19.34 -4.49 -4.38
CA TRP A 16 -18.79 -3.30 -3.74
C TRP A 16 -17.76 -3.63 -2.64
N GLN A 17 -18.06 -4.59 -1.75
CA GLN A 17 -17.11 -5.04 -0.73
C GLN A 17 -15.85 -5.69 -1.30
N GLN A 18 -15.99 -6.54 -2.33
CA GLN A 18 -14.85 -7.14 -3.02
C GLN A 18 -14.02 -6.11 -3.79
N PHE A 19 -14.68 -5.08 -4.34
CA PHE A 19 -14.03 -3.99 -5.06
C PHE A 19 -13.24 -3.07 -4.13
N ASP A 20 -13.83 -2.67 -3.00
CA ASP A 20 -13.17 -1.93 -1.93
C ASP A 20 -11.95 -2.70 -1.37
N GLN A 21 -12.08 -4.01 -1.11
CA GLN A 21 -10.94 -4.85 -0.74
C GLN A 21 -9.82 -4.89 -1.80
N ARG A 22 -10.18 -4.97 -3.09
CA ARG A 22 -9.20 -4.93 -4.20
C ARG A 22 -8.51 -3.58 -4.29
N LEU A 23 -9.25 -2.47 -4.17
CA LEU A 23 -8.68 -1.13 -4.06
C LEU A 23 -7.67 -1.07 -2.91
N ARG A 24 -8.08 -1.36 -1.67
CA ARG A 24 -7.20 -1.33 -0.49
C ARG A 24 -5.88 -2.08 -0.69
N SER A 25 -5.90 -3.24 -1.35
CA SER A 25 -4.69 -4.03 -1.61
C SER A 25 -3.70 -3.37 -2.59
N VAL A 26 -4.20 -2.70 -3.64
CA VAL A 26 -3.38 -1.94 -4.60
C VAL A 26 -2.65 -0.77 -3.91
N HIS A 27 -3.33 -0.08 -2.99
CA HIS A 27 -2.77 1.07 -2.28
C HIS A 27 -1.66 0.66 -1.29
N LEU A 28 -1.86 -0.44 -0.56
CA LEU A 28 -0.83 -0.97 0.35
C LEU A 28 0.45 -1.34 -0.43
N GLY A 29 0.31 -1.95 -1.61
CA GLY A 29 1.44 -2.19 -2.52
C GLY A 29 2.12 -0.90 -2.98
N ALA A 30 1.34 0.13 -3.32
CA ALA A 30 1.83 1.42 -3.79
C ALA A 30 2.67 2.17 -2.74
N PHE A 31 2.24 2.18 -1.47
CA PHE A 31 3.02 2.80 -0.39
C PHE A 31 4.19 1.93 0.06
N ALA A 32 4.03 0.60 0.13
CA ALA A 32 5.11 -0.32 0.49
C ALA A 32 6.27 -0.29 -0.52
N ALA A 33 6.00 -0.01 -1.80
CA ALA A 33 7.03 0.13 -2.82
C ALA A 33 8.09 1.21 -2.50
N VAL A 34 7.75 2.24 -1.72
CA VAL A 34 8.69 3.32 -1.37
C VAL A 34 9.85 2.84 -0.48
N PRO A 35 9.64 2.30 0.73
CA PRO A 35 10.74 1.76 1.54
C PRO A 35 11.46 0.58 0.87
N LEU A 36 10.76 -0.21 0.04
CA LEU A 36 11.36 -1.34 -0.69
C LEU A 36 12.27 -0.88 -1.84
N GLY A 37 11.95 0.23 -2.51
CA GLY A 37 12.79 0.87 -3.52
C GLY A 37 13.96 1.66 -2.93
N VAL A 38 13.77 2.27 -1.75
CA VAL A 38 14.81 3.00 -1.01
C VAL A 38 16.04 2.11 -0.79
N VAL A 39 15.86 0.89 -0.32
CA VAL A 39 16.98 -0.01 0.03
C VAL A 39 17.77 -0.56 -1.17
N GLN A 40 17.27 -0.36 -2.40
CA GLN A 40 17.87 -0.95 -3.61
C GLN A 40 19.22 -0.32 -3.98
N ARG A 41 20.05 -1.11 -4.69
CA ARG A 41 21.39 -0.71 -5.15
C ARG A 41 21.50 -0.46 -6.66
N ASP A 42 20.52 -0.87 -7.46
CA ASP A 42 20.45 -0.59 -8.89
C ASP A 42 19.45 0.56 -9.14
N PRO A 43 19.85 1.66 -9.81
CA PRO A 43 18.96 2.80 -10.08
C PRO A 43 17.74 2.42 -10.95
N LYS A 44 17.85 1.44 -11.84
CA LYS A 44 16.72 0.94 -12.64
C LYS A 44 15.69 0.22 -11.76
N VAL A 45 16.16 -0.52 -10.74
CA VAL A 45 15.28 -1.19 -9.77
C VAL A 45 14.60 -0.15 -8.86
N VAL A 46 15.32 0.87 -8.41
CA VAL A 46 14.74 2.03 -7.68
C VAL A 46 13.63 2.70 -8.51
N LEU A 47 13.87 2.92 -9.82
CA LEU A 47 12.86 3.47 -10.73
C LEU A 47 11.64 2.55 -10.86
N ALA A 48 11.83 1.23 -10.94
CA ALA A 48 10.74 0.26 -11.02
C ALA A 48 9.85 0.27 -9.78
N TYR A 49 10.42 0.32 -8.57
CA TYR A 49 9.65 0.49 -7.33
C TYR A 49 8.88 1.82 -7.30
N SER A 50 9.48 2.92 -7.76
CA SER A 50 8.76 4.18 -7.92
C SER A 50 7.63 4.08 -8.95
N THR A 51 7.76 3.26 -10.00
CA THR A 51 6.68 2.98 -10.95
C THR A 51 5.56 2.15 -10.28
N ILE A 52 5.86 1.14 -9.47
CA ILE A 52 4.83 0.38 -8.70
C ILE A 52 3.99 1.34 -7.83
N SER A 53 4.66 2.28 -7.15
CA SER A 53 3.98 3.31 -6.34
C SER A 53 3.02 4.17 -7.17
N GLN A 54 3.45 4.58 -8.36
CA GLN A 54 2.73 5.49 -9.24
C GLN A 54 1.66 4.79 -10.11
N MET A 55 1.82 3.49 -10.41
CA MET A 55 0.75 2.67 -11.01
C MET A 55 -0.40 2.41 -10.03
N GLY A 56 -0.13 2.42 -8.73
CA GLY A 56 -1.19 2.42 -7.71
C GLY A 56 -2.18 3.57 -7.89
N PHE A 57 -1.69 4.75 -8.27
CA PHE A 57 -2.51 5.92 -8.53
C PHE A 57 -3.39 5.78 -9.80
N LEU A 58 -2.86 5.21 -10.89
CA LEU A 58 -3.68 4.82 -12.05
C LEU A 58 -4.75 3.78 -11.69
N GLY A 59 -4.42 2.87 -10.77
CA GLY A 59 -5.36 1.92 -10.18
C GLY A 59 -6.54 2.61 -9.46
N VAL A 60 -6.30 3.77 -8.84
CA VAL A 60 -7.39 4.58 -8.26
C VAL A 60 -8.26 5.18 -9.34
N LEU A 61 -7.70 5.89 -10.32
CA LEU A 61 -8.48 6.53 -11.39
C LEU A 61 -9.33 5.51 -12.16
N THR A 62 -8.74 4.35 -12.48
CA THR A 62 -9.45 3.24 -13.12
C THR A 62 -10.52 2.65 -12.21
N GLY A 63 -10.24 2.57 -10.90
CA GLY A 63 -11.20 2.13 -9.90
C GLY A 63 -12.40 3.08 -9.76
N THR A 64 -12.16 4.37 -9.59
CA THR A 64 -13.21 5.40 -9.50
C THR A 64 -14.06 5.42 -10.77
N ALA A 65 -13.46 5.31 -11.97
CA ALA A 65 -14.21 5.21 -13.23
C ALA A 65 -15.16 4.00 -13.30
N LEU A 66 -14.77 2.86 -12.72
CA LEU A 66 -15.60 1.65 -12.68
C LEU A 66 -16.67 1.68 -11.57
N ALA A 67 -16.41 2.42 -10.50
CA ALA A 67 -17.33 2.59 -9.36
C ALA A 67 -18.40 3.64 -9.62
N ALA A 68 -18.01 4.80 -10.18
CA ALA A 68 -18.86 5.95 -10.41
C ALA A 68 -18.88 6.27 -11.92
N PRO A 69 -19.85 5.73 -12.69
CA PRO A 69 -19.94 5.95 -14.13
C PRO A 69 -19.97 7.43 -14.54
N ASP A 70 -20.56 8.28 -13.71
CA ASP A 70 -20.64 9.74 -13.94
C ASP A 70 -19.25 10.42 -13.89
N LEU A 71 -18.31 9.87 -13.11
CA LEU A 71 -16.92 10.34 -13.04
C LEU A 71 -16.01 9.67 -14.07
N ALA A 72 -16.48 8.63 -14.78
CA ALA A 72 -15.66 7.85 -15.70
C ALA A 72 -15.00 8.68 -16.82
N PRO A 73 -15.68 9.65 -17.49
CA PRO A 73 -15.03 10.47 -18.52
C PRO A 73 -13.85 11.29 -17.99
N ALA A 74 -14.00 11.89 -16.80
CA ALA A 74 -12.94 12.66 -16.14
C ALA A 74 -11.78 11.75 -15.69
N CYS A 75 -12.10 10.63 -15.03
CA CYS A 75 -11.11 9.66 -14.56
C CYS A 75 -10.32 9.01 -15.71
N ILE A 76 -10.96 8.69 -16.84
CA ILE A 76 -10.29 8.15 -18.04
C ILE A 76 -9.36 9.20 -18.65
N THR A 77 -9.83 10.44 -18.79
CA THR A 77 -9.03 11.55 -19.33
C THR A 77 -7.79 11.81 -18.47
N ALA A 78 -7.98 11.92 -17.14
CA ALA A 78 -6.89 12.03 -16.18
C ALA A 78 -5.92 10.84 -16.23
N ALA A 79 -6.43 9.61 -16.35
CA ALA A 79 -5.61 8.41 -16.43
C ALA A 79 -4.74 8.38 -17.69
N VAL A 80 -5.27 8.77 -18.86
CA VAL A 80 -4.50 8.84 -20.11
C VAL A 80 -3.41 9.93 -20.02
N ILE A 81 -3.76 11.13 -19.56
CA ILE A 81 -2.81 12.24 -19.39
C ILE A 81 -1.70 11.84 -18.43
N TYR A 82 -2.06 11.26 -17.28
CA TYR A 82 -1.12 10.79 -16.29
C TYR A 82 -0.23 9.65 -16.83
N ALA A 83 -0.78 8.69 -17.60
CA ALA A 83 -0.02 7.60 -18.18
C ALA A 83 1.00 8.08 -19.22
N VAL A 84 0.62 9.02 -20.10
CA VAL A 84 1.53 9.65 -21.09
C VAL A 84 2.63 10.42 -20.35
N HIS A 85 2.24 11.25 -19.38
CA HIS A 85 3.16 12.01 -18.54
C HIS A 85 4.18 11.11 -17.83
N HIS A 86 3.70 10.14 -17.05
CA HIS A 86 4.53 9.26 -16.26
C HIS A 86 5.40 8.35 -17.15
N GLY A 87 4.84 7.83 -18.25
CA GLY A 87 5.53 6.95 -19.19
C GLY A 87 6.72 7.63 -19.86
N LEU A 88 6.53 8.83 -20.42
CA LEU A 88 7.62 9.59 -21.05
C LEU A 88 8.72 9.95 -20.05
N ALA A 89 8.33 10.47 -18.88
CA ALA A 89 9.28 10.91 -17.87
C ALA A 89 10.06 9.75 -17.24
N LYS A 90 9.41 8.59 -17.03
CA LYS A 90 10.07 7.34 -16.64
C LYS A 90 10.98 6.81 -17.73
N GLY A 91 10.56 6.82 -18.99
CA GLY A 91 11.38 6.43 -20.13
C GLY A 91 12.69 7.23 -20.17
N ALA A 92 12.58 8.56 -20.06
CA ALA A 92 13.72 9.46 -19.94
C ALA A 92 14.64 9.10 -18.76
N LEU A 93 14.09 8.81 -17.57
CA LEU A 93 14.90 8.41 -16.42
C LEU A 93 15.56 7.03 -16.55
N PHE A 94 14.88 6.04 -17.14
CA PHE A 94 15.43 4.69 -17.35
C PHE A 94 16.56 4.68 -18.39
N ILE A 95 16.43 5.48 -19.46
CA ILE A 95 17.47 5.69 -20.48
C ILE A 95 18.57 6.65 -19.96
N GLY A 96 18.23 7.53 -19.02
CA GLY A 96 19.21 8.38 -18.33
C GLY A 96 20.27 7.60 -17.53
N VAL A 97 19.99 6.36 -17.14
CA VAL A 97 20.95 5.50 -16.43
C VAL A 97 22.15 5.07 -17.30
N PRO A 98 21.98 4.45 -18.50
CA PRO A 98 23.11 4.20 -19.41
C PRO A 98 23.73 5.49 -19.94
N VAL A 99 22.93 6.50 -20.32
CA VAL A 99 23.44 7.82 -20.75
C VAL A 99 24.37 8.44 -19.71
N TRP A 100 24.08 8.30 -18.42
CA TRP A 100 25.02 8.70 -17.37
C TRP A 100 26.35 7.96 -17.48
N LYS A 101 26.33 6.63 -17.55
CA LYS A 101 27.54 5.80 -17.59
C LYS A 101 28.44 6.11 -18.77
N HIS A 102 27.87 6.41 -19.93
CA HIS A 102 28.59 6.64 -21.19
C HIS A 102 28.98 8.12 -21.42
N HIS A 103 28.21 9.09 -20.90
CA HIS A 103 28.35 10.49 -21.29
C HIS A 103 28.49 11.49 -20.13
N ALA A 104 28.47 11.07 -18.85
CA ALA A 104 28.58 11.99 -17.71
C ALA A 104 30.02 12.47 -17.42
N GLU A 105 30.83 12.71 -18.46
CA GLU A 105 32.20 13.21 -18.38
C GLU A 105 32.31 14.70 -18.74
N GLY A 106 33.32 15.37 -18.18
CA GLY A 106 33.64 16.77 -18.47
C GLY A 106 32.42 17.71 -18.39
N VAL A 107 32.23 18.50 -19.45
CA VAL A 107 31.08 19.44 -19.58
C VAL A 107 29.76 18.69 -19.85
N ARG A 108 29.79 17.56 -20.55
CA ARG A 108 28.58 16.77 -20.89
C ARG A 108 27.87 16.27 -19.62
N ARG A 109 28.61 16.02 -18.54
CA ARG A 109 28.08 15.74 -17.20
C ARG A 109 26.95 16.69 -16.77
N TYR A 110 27.10 17.99 -17.00
CA TYR A 110 26.09 18.98 -16.60
C TYR A 110 24.81 18.88 -17.43
N LEU A 111 24.92 18.53 -18.72
CA LEU A 111 23.76 18.27 -19.58
C LEU A 111 23.01 17.00 -19.13
N VAL A 112 23.73 15.94 -18.77
CA VAL A 112 23.09 14.71 -18.25
C VAL A 112 22.46 14.95 -16.87
N ILE A 113 23.11 15.71 -15.99
CA ILE A 113 22.49 16.13 -14.71
C ILE A 113 21.21 16.92 -14.99
N ALA A 114 21.25 17.92 -15.88
CA ALA A 114 20.09 18.74 -16.21
C ALA A 114 18.93 17.91 -16.77
N GLY A 115 19.18 16.98 -17.70
CA GLY A 115 18.13 16.13 -18.27
C GLY A 115 17.51 15.16 -17.24
N ILE A 116 18.32 14.57 -16.35
CA ILE A 116 17.81 13.74 -15.25
C ILE A 116 16.99 14.58 -14.25
N VAL A 117 17.43 15.80 -13.93
CA VAL A 117 16.71 16.72 -13.05
C VAL A 117 15.37 17.14 -13.67
N VAL A 118 15.33 17.51 -14.96
CA VAL A 118 14.09 17.85 -15.67
C VAL A 118 13.12 16.67 -15.65
N ALA A 119 13.55 15.47 -16.05
CA ALA A 119 12.70 14.29 -16.03
C ALA A 119 12.24 13.91 -14.60
N GLY A 120 13.07 14.14 -13.58
CA GLY A 120 12.72 13.96 -12.17
C GLY A 120 11.67 14.94 -11.66
N LEU A 121 11.82 16.24 -11.97
CA LEU A 121 10.85 17.30 -11.64
C LEU A 121 9.49 17.02 -12.30
N VAL A 122 9.52 16.58 -13.56
CA VAL A 122 8.37 16.10 -14.31
C VAL A 122 7.69 14.94 -13.55
N VAL A 123 8.39 13.84 -13.21
CA VAL A 123 7.79 12.70 -12.46
C VAL A 123 7.17 13.08 -11.11
N VAL A 124 7.78 14.01 -10.36
CA VAL A 124 7.27 14.41 -9.04
C VAL A 124 6.04 15.32 -9.15
N GLY A 125 5.87 15.99 -10.29
CA GLY A 125 4.87 17.03 -10.47
C GLY A 125 5.24 18.33 -9.76
N ALA A 126 6.52 18.71 -9.83
CA ALA A 126 7.00 19.97 -9.29
C ALA A 126 6.26 21.18 -9.92
N PRO A 127 6.16 22.34 -9.24
CA PRO A 127 5.53 23.52 -9.81
C PRO A 127 6.09 23.87 -11.19
N LEU A 128 5.23 24.38 -12.08
CA LEU A 128 5.56 24.72 -13.47
C LEU A 128 5.98 23.53 -14.37
N SER A 129 6.08 22.31 -13.84
CA SER A 129 6.30 21.10 -14.65
C SER A 129 5.00 20.61 -15.30
N SER A 130 5.12 19.82 -16.36
CA SER A 130 3.98 19.09 -16.95
C SER A 130 3.31 18.11 -15.99
N GLY A 131 4.00 17.70 -14.92
CA GLY A 131 3.47 16.78 -13.91
C GLY A 131 2.60 17.44 -12.87
N ALA A 132 2.76 18.75 -12.61
CA ALA A 132 1.80 19.47 -11.78
C ALA A 132 0.42 19.39 -12.44
N VAL A 133 0.34 19.80 -13.71
CA VAL A 133 -0.89 19.83 -14.51
C VAL A 133 -1.58 18.45 -14.57
N GLY A 134 -0.84 17.39 -14.91
CA GLY A 134 -1.40 16.03 -14.96
C GLY A 134 -1.83 15.49 -13.59
N LYS A 135 -1.17 15.89 -12.50
CA LYS A 135 -1.54 15.52 -11.13
C LYS A 135 -2.75 16.32 -10.62
N TYR A 136 -2.90 17.58 -11.01
CA TYR A 136 -4.08 18.39 -10.68
C TYR A 136 -5.34 17.86 -11.36
N ALA A 137 -5.32 17.61 -12.67
CA ALA A 137 -6.45 17.02 -13.38
C ALA A 137 -6.88 15.66 -12.79
N ALA A 138 -5.92 14.88 -12.29
CA ALA A 138 -6.18 13.62 -11.61
C ALA A 138 -6.64 13.75 -10.15
N LYS A 139 -6.29 14.84 -9.45
CA LYS A 139 -6.83 15.16 -8.12
C LYS A 139 -8.29 15.60 -8.25
N GLU A 140 -8.57 16.53 -9.16
CA GLU A 140 -9.91 17.09 -9.42
C GLU A 140 -10.93 15.97 -9.77
N ALA A 141 -10.52 15.00 -10.58
CA ALA A 141 -11.36 13.85 -10.94
C ALA A 141 -11.73 12.92 -9.76
N ILE A 142 -11.05 13.02 -8.60
CA ILE A 142 -11.25 12.13 -7.44
C ILE A 142 -11.42 12.89 -6.11
N ASP A 143 -11.58 14.21 -6.13
CA ASP A 143 -11.57 15.06 -4.92
C ASP A 143 -12.68 14.68 -3.93
N SER A 144 -13.81 14.17 -4.44
CA SER A 144 -14.94 13.64 -3.66
C SER A 144 -14.81 12.16 -3.24
N THR A 145 -13.68 11.50 -3.50
CA THR A 145 -13.47 10.07 -3.24
C THR A 145 -12.68 9.84 -1.94
N ALA A 146 -13.38 9.35 -0.90
CA ALA A 146 -12.76 8.92 0.35
C ALA A 146 -12.44 7.42 0.37
N LEU A 147 -11.25 7.07 0.87
CA LEU A 147 -10.76 5.71 1.08
C LEU A 147 -10.48 5.48 2.57
N LEU A 148 -11.11 4.47 3.18
CA LEU A 148 -10.96 4.17 4.62
C LEU A 148 -11.34 5.36 5.56
N GLY A 149 -12.08 6.36 5.06
CA GLY A 149 -12.38 7.60 5.79
C GLY A 149 -11.30 8.69 5.68
N ILE A 150 -10.30 8.51 4.82
CA ILE A 150 -9.27 9.51 4.45
C ILE A 150 -9.51 9.89 2.99
N GLU A 151 -9.48 11.16 2.65
CA GLU A 151 -9.65 11.59 1.25
C GLU A 151 -8.41 11.18 0.43
N VAL A 152 -8.61 10.69 -0.81
CA VAL A 152 -7.46 10.28 -1.64
C VAL A 152 -6.54 11.48 -1.93
N ALA A 153 -7.12 12.69 -1.95
CA ALA A 153 -6.41 13.96 -2.00
C ALA A 153 -5.29 14.07 -0.93
N ASP A 154 -5.55 13.69 0.32
CA ASP A 154 -4.60 13.77 1.44
C ASP A 154 -3.41 12.82 1.30
N LEU A 155 -3.54 11.78 0.48
CA LEU A 155 -2.50 10.78 0.24
C LEU A 155 -1.56 11.19 -0.92
N LEU A 156 -1.97 12.12 -1.78
CA LEU A 156 -1.17 12.62 -2.92
C LEU A 156 0.17 13.30 -2.53
N PRO A 157 0.29 14.03 -1.40
CA PRO A 157 1.57 14.51 -0.89
C PRO A 157 2.54 13.37 -0.54
N LEU A 158 2.05 12.26 0.02
CA LEU A 158 2.88 11.13 0.40
C LEU A 158 3.45 10.41 -0.82
N VAL A 159 2.67 10.28 -1.90
CA VAL A 159 3.12 9.71 -3.19
C VAL A 159 4.22 10.57 -3.84
N ALA A 160 4.07 11.91 -3.80
CA ALA A 160 5.12 12.83 -4.27
C ALA A 160 6.38 12.73 -3.41
N THR A 161 6.25 12.80 -2.08
CA THR A 161 7.34 12.66 -1.12
C THR A 161 8.13 11.37 -1.36
N GLY A 162 7.44 10.23 -1.44
CA GLY A 162 8.05 8.93 -1.68
C GLY A 162 8.74 8.83 -3.05
N SER A 163 8.12 9.38 -4.10
CA SER A 163 8.73 9.47 -5.43
C SER A 163 10.01 10.31 -5.41
N THR A 164 10.01 11.46 -4.72
CA THR A 164 11.20 12.31 -4.58
C THR A 164 12.33 11.60 -3.84
N VAL A 165 12.04 10.90 -2.72
CA VAL A 165 13.04 10.10 -1.99
C VAL A 165 13.67 9.03 -2.90
N LEU A 166 12.86 8.35 -3.71
CA LEU A 166 13.33 7.35 -4.68
C LEU A 166 14.14 7.97 -5.83
N LEU A 167 13.79 9.16 -6.32
CA LEU A 167 14.56 9.85 -7.36
C LEU A 167 15.90 10.36 -6.82
N VAL A 168 15.94 10.88 -5.59
CA VAL A 168 17.20 11.20 -4.91
C VAL A 168 18.08 9.95 -4.75
N ARG A 169 17.48 8.80 -4.40
CA ARG A 169 18.20 7.51 -4.34
C ARG A 169 18.72 7.09 -5.72
N MET A 170 17.88 7.15 -6.74
CA MET A 170 18.21 6.81 -8.13
C MET A 170 19.38 7.65 -8.63
N ALA A 171 19.40 8.95 -8.38
CA ALA A 171 20.49 9.85 -8.78
C ALA A 171 21.76 9.68 -7.93
N TRP A 172 21.61 9.35 -6.63
CA TRP A 172 22.73 9.13 -5.71
C TRP A 172 23.60 7.93 -6.11
N ILE A 173 23.01 6.84 -6.59
CA ILE A 173 23.76 5.63 -6.96
C ILE A 173 24.81 5.91 -8.07
N PRO A 174 24.45 6.38 -9.28
CA PRO A 174 25.38 6.59 -10.38
C PRO A 174 26.42 7.70 -10.12
N LEU A 175 26.11 8.65 -9.22
CA LEU A 175 27.09 9.64 -8.72
C LEU A 175 28.24 9.01 -7.92
N ASN A 176 28.11 7.76 -7.47
CA ASN A 176 29.10 7.02 -6.69
C ASN A 176 29.64 5.77 -7.44
N THR A 177 29.38 5.64 -8.75
CA THR A 177 29.92 4.55 -9.59
C THR A 177 30.90 5.10 -10.63
N HIS A 178 31.87 4.28 -11.03
CA HIS A 178 32.75 4.60 -12.16
C HIS A 178 31.95 4.73 -13.47
N LEU A 179 32.43 5.60 -14.35
CA LEU A 179 31.93 5.75 -15.72
C LEU A 179 32.55 4.65 -16.59
N GLU A 180 31.84 4.28 -17.65
CA GLU A 180 32.24 3.19 -18.54
C GLU A 180 32.96 3.78 -19.77
N PRO A 181 34.15 3.28 -20.15
CA PRO A 181 34.89 3.82 -21.29
C PRO A 181 34.06 3.74 -22.58
N HIS A 182 33.59 4.89 -23.06
CA HIS A 182 32.74 4.99 -24.23
C HIS A 182 33.49 5.71 -25.36
N SER A 183 33.45 5.14 -26.57
CA SER A 183 34.17 5.68 -27.74
C SER A 183 33.25 6.62 -28.54
N PRO A 184 33.47 7.96 -28.57
CA PRO A 184 32.43 8.92 -28.97
C PRO A 184 32.11 9.02 -30.47
N LYS A 185 32.43 8.01 -31.29
CA LYS A 185 32.22 8.06 -32.74
C LYS A 185 30.75 7.85 -33.08
N ASP A 186 30.09 8.95 -33.43
CA ASP A 186 28.73 9.00 -33.98
C ASP A 186 27.67 8.29 -33.14
N ASP A 187 27.69 8.50 -31.81
CA ASP A 187 26.66 7.98 -30.92
C ASP A 187 25.42 8.91 -30.82
N PRO A 188 24.24 8.48 -31.30
CA PRO A 188 23.00 9.22 -31.17
C PRO A 188 22.33 9.10 -29.79
N GLU A 189 22.85 8.32 -28.84
CA GLU A 189 22.22 8.07 -27.52
C GLU A 189 21.91 9.39 -26.78
N LEU A 190 22.92 10.24 -26.59
CA LEU A 190 22.76 11.53 -25.90
C LEU A 190 21.73 12.48 -26.55
N PRO A 191 21.80 12.81 -27.86
CA PRO A 191 20.81 13.70 -28.47
C PRO A 191 19.41 13.07 -28.53
N ALA A 192 19.27 11.76 -28.80
CA ALA A 192 17.97 11.09 -28.77
C ALA A 192 17.33 11.10 -27.36
N TRP A 193 18.15 10.91 -26.32
CA TRP A 193 17.71 11.03 -24.94
C TRP A 193 17.32 12.46 -24.56
N LEU A 194 18.05 13.48 -25.00
CA LEU A 194 17.69 14.89 -24.76
C LEU A 194 16.36 15.24 -25.45
N VAL A 195 16.10 14.71 -26.65
CA VAL A 195 14.78 14.83 -27.31
C VAL A 195 13.69 14.16 -26.47
N LEU A 196 13.92 12.95 -25.93
CA LEU A 196 12.95 12.29 -25.04
C LEU A 196 12.68 13.09 -23.75
N VAL A 197 13.71 13.70 -23.14
CA VAL A 197 13.54 14.61 -21.99
C VAL A 197 12.66 15.79 -22.38
N ALA A 198 12.93 16.45 -23.52
CA ALA A 198 12.13 17.57 -24.02
C ALA A 198 10.67 17.16 -24.31
N LEU A 199 10.44 15.98 -24.89
CA LEU A 199 9.10 15.43 -25.12
C LEU A 199 8.37 15.15 -23.80
N SER A 200 9.05 14.62 -22.78
CA SER A 200 8.44 14.39 -21.45
C SER A 200 7.99 15.68 -20.75
N ALA A 201 8.71 16.79 -20.98
CA ALA A 201 8.36 18.10 -20.46
C ALA A 201 7.22 18.77 -21.26
N SER A 202 7.16 18.57 -22.59
CA SER A 202 6.26 19.33 -23.47
C SER A 202 4.96 18.59 -23.84
N VAL A 203 5.03 17.31 -24.21
CA VAL A 203 3.87 16.54 -24.74
C VAL A 203 2.70 16.48 -23.75
N PRO A 204 2.89 16.21 -22.43
CA PRO A 204 1.76 16.14 -21.52
C PRO A 204 1.13 17.51 -21.26
N TRP A 205 1.89 18.60 -21.42
CA TRP A 205 1.39 19.97 -21.32
C TRP A 205 0.45 20.29 -22.50
N VAL A 206 0.90 19.98 -23.73
CA VAL A 206 0.08 20.10 -24.94
C VAL A 206 -1.17 19.23 -24.85
N LEU A 207 -1.03 17.98 -24.39
CA LEU A 207 -2.16 17.05 -24.25
C LEU A 207 -3.21 17.57 -23.27
N THR A 208 -2.79 17.98 -22.06
CA THR A 208 -3.74 18.48 -21.05
C THR A 208 -4.44 19.75 -21.51
N ASN A 209 -3.69 20.73 -22.06
CA ASN A 209 -4.26 21.98 -22.57
C ASN A 209 -5.22 21.78 -23.77
N ARG A 210 -5.23 20.60 -24.41
CA ARG A 210 -6.13 20.28 -25.52
C ARG A 210 -7.33 19.45 -25.10
N TRP A 211 -7.20 18.63 -24.05
CA TRP A 211 -8.19 17.60 -23.69
C TRP A 211 -8.92 17.89 -22.39
N VAL A 212 -8.35 18.72 -21.51
CA VAL A 212 -9.03 19.25 -20.33
C VAL A 212 -9.37 20.71 -20.61
N PRO A 213 -10.67 21.10 -20.61
CA PRO A 213 -11.06 22.50 -20.58
C PRO A 213 -10.71 23.07 -19.21
N LEU A 214 -9.46 23.46 -19.04
CA LEU A 214 -8.92 24.02 -17.81
C LEU A 214 -9.39 25.47 -17.65
N ASP A 215 -10.64 25.66 -17.25
CA ASP A 215 -11.15 26.95 -16.75
C ASP A 215 -10.33 27.43 -15.54
N SER A 216 -9.66 26.50 -14.85
CA SER A 216 -8.61 26.79 -13.86
C SER A 216 -7.37 25.90 -14.06
N VAL A 217 -6.47 26.29 -14.96
CA VAL A 217 -5.05 25.96 -14.73
C VAL A 217 -4.68 26.58 -13.38
N PRO A 218 -4.07 25.86 -12.43
CA PRO A 218 -3.69 26.44 -11.15
C PRO A 218 -2.85 27.71 -11.41
N GLY A 219 -3.34 28.84 -10.91
CA GLY A 219 -2.62 30.09 -11.05
C GLY A 219 -1.25 30.02 -10.38
N LEU A 220 -0.41 31.02 -10.61
CA LEU A 220 0.84 31.22 -9.86
C LEU A 220 0.57 31.70 -8.42
N GLU A 221 -0.48 31.15 -7.80
CA GLU A 221 -0.94 31.47 -6.47
C GLU A 221 0.03 30.87 -5.45
N PRO A 222 0.42 31.61 -4.41
CA PRO A 222 1.38 31.11 -3.42
C PRO A 222 0.99 29.77 -2.78
N VAL A 223 -0.32 29.51 -2.63
CA VAL A 223 -0.84 28.27 -2.03
C VAL A 223 -0.70 27.06 -2.96
N THR A 224 -1.07 27.17 -4.24
CA THR A 224 -0.96 26.06 -5.21
C THR A 224 0.50 25.72 -5.51
N LEU A 225 1.37 26.74 -5.53
CA LEU A 225 2.81 26.58 -5.61
C LEU A 225 3.37 25.91 -4.36
N TRP A 226 2.91 26.30 -3.16
CA TRP A 226 3.34 25.68 -1.90
C TRP A 226 2.93 24.21 -1.81
N ASP A 227 1.67 23.87 -2.10
CA ASP A 227 1.14 22.50 -2.06
C ASP A 227 1.86 21.55 -3.02
N ALA A 228 2.29 22.06 -4.18
CA ALA A 228 3.14 21.32 -5.11
C ALA A 228 4.61 21.24 -4.67
N THR A 229 5.08 22.13 -3.78
CA THR A 229 6.50 22.25 -3.40
C THR A 229 6.84 21.54 -2.09
N TRP A 230 6.05 21.70 -1.03
CA TRP A 230 6.39 21.19 0.30
C TRP A 230 6.62 19.67 0.37
N PRO A 231 5.88 18.80 -0.36
CA PRO A 231 6.12 17.36 -0.32
C PRO A 231 7.46 17.00 -1.00
N VAL A 232 7.85 17.79 -2.01
CA VAL A 232 9.15 17.65 -2.70
C VAL A 232 10.28 18.07 -1.79
N LEU A 233 10.15 19.19 -1.07
CA LEU A 233 11.15 19.63 -0.10
C LEU A 233 11.35 18.60 1.03
N ILE A 234 10.27 18.03 1.57
CA ILE A 234 10.36 16.94 2.55
C ILE A 234 11.02 15.71 1.92
N GLY A 235 10.66 15.33 0.70
CA GLY A 235 11.25 14.18 0.02
C GLY A 235 12.74 14.36 -0.29
N LEU A 236 13.17 15.58 -0.65
CA LEU A 236 14.57 15.96 -0.80
C LEU A 236 15.32 15.88 0.53
N ALA A 237 14.75 16.43 1.61
CA ALA A 237 15.34 16.42 2.94
C ALA A 237 15.48 14.99 3.49
N LEU A 238 14.43 14.16 3.39
CA LEU A 238 14.44 12.76 3.80
C LEU A 238 15.42 11.94 2.96
N GLY A 239 15.41 12.09 1.63
CA GLY A 239 16.35 11.41 0.74
C GLY A 239 17.80 11.77 1.08
N ALA A 240 18.10 13.06 1.24
CA ALA A 240 19.41 13.53 1.64
C ALA A 240 19.83 13.01 3.02
N ALA A 241 18.95 13.07 4.03
CA ALA A 241 19.24 12.61 5.38
C ALA A 241 19.51 11.09 5.43
N VAL A 242 18.63 10.28 4.83
CA VAL A 242 18.79 8.83 4.77
C VAL A 242 20.11 8.48 4.08
N TRP A 243 20.41 9.03 2.90
CA TRP A 243 21.60 8.62 2.15
C TRP A 243 22.92 9.25 2.61
N ARG A 244 22.88 10.42 3.24
CA ARG A 244 24.07 11.06 3.80
C ARG A 244 24.44 10.54 5.20
N TRP A 245 23.49 9.99 5.96
CA TRP A 245 23.69 9.54 7.34
C TRP A 245 23.64 8.02 7.53
N LEU A 246 22.76 7.27 6.85
CA LEU A 246 22.62 5.82 7.05
C LEU A 246 23.91 5.03 6.75
N PRO A 247 24.65 5.29 5.64
CA PRO A 247 25.92 4.61 5.37
C PRO A 247 27.02 4.99 6.36
N ARG A 248 26.98 6.21 6.91
CA ARG A 248 27.98 6.71 7.87
C ARG A 248 27.78 6.18 9.28
N LYS A 249 26.53 6.09 9.77
CA LYS A 249 26.24 5.63 11.14
C LYS A 249 26.06 4.12 11.24
N SER A 250 25.45 3.48 10.24
CA SER A 250 25.00 2.08 10.34
C SER A 250 25.26 1.27 9.05
N PRO A 251 26.52 1.09 8.61
CA PRO A 251 26.84 0.36 7.38
C PRO A 251 26.31 -1.09 7.38
N ARG A 252 26.29 -1.77 8.53
CA ARG A 252 25.72 -3.13 8.69
C ARG A 252 24.20 -3.18 8.52
N LEU A 253 23.48 -2.08 8.78
CA LEU A 253 22.03 -2.00 8.54
C LEU A 253 21.75 -1.76 7.05
N ALA A 254 22.52 -0.85 6.44
CA ALA A 254 22.46 -0.61 5.00
C ALA A 254 22.84 -1.85 4.15
N SER A 255 23.77 -2.69 4.64
CA SER A 255 24.11 -3.95 3.95
C SER A 255 22.95 -4.95 3.99
N ARG A 256 22.44 -5.25 5.19
CA ARG A 256 21.34 -6.20 5.40
C ARG A 256 20.03 -5.80 4.73
N LEU A 257 19.65 -4.52 4.78
CA LEU A 257 18.39 -4.05 4.17
C LEU A 257 18.35 -4.28 2.65
N ALA A 258 19.49 -4.17 1.98
CA ALA A 258 19.61 -4.43 0.55
C ALA A 258 19.77 -5.92 0.19
N GLU A 259 20.11 -6.78 1.15
CA GLU A 259 20.12 -8.24 0.98
C GLU A 259 18.74 -8.88 1.20
N VAL A 260 17.89 -8.27 2.03
CA VAL A 260 16.57 -8.79 2.41
C VAL A 260 15.48 -8.58 1.35
N VAL A 261 15.68 -7.64 0.41
CA VAL A 261 14.69 -7.30 -0.62
C VAL A 261 15.30 -7.47 -2.02
N PRO A 262 15.17 -8.66 -2.63
CA PRO A 262 15.64 -8.89 -3.99
C PRO A 262 14.99 -7.93 -5.01
N PRO A 263 15.70 -7.56 -6.10
CA PRO A 263 15.10 -6.84 -7.22
C PRO A 263 13.91 -7.60 -7.83
N GLY A 264 12.74 -6.99 -7.86
CA GLY A 264 11.54 -7.52 -8.53
C GLY A 264 10.82 -8.69 -7.84
N ASP A 265 11.51 -9.48 -7.02
CA ASP A 265 10.89 -10.57 -6.26
C ASP A 265 10.49 -10.14 -4.85
N LEU A 266 9.27 -9.59 -4.75
CA LEU A 266 8.57 -9.42 -3.48
C LEU A 266 7.80 -10.67 -3.04
N VAL A 267 7.68 -11.68 -3.91
CA VAL A 267 6.91 -12.90 -3.61
C VAL A 267 7.57 -13.65 -2.46
N VAL A 268 8.88 -13.86 -2.51
CA VAL A 268 9.60 -14.58 -1.44
C VAL A 268 9.57 -13.84 -0.08
N PRO A 269 9.80 -12.51 0.03
CA PRO A 269 9.61 -11.76 1.27
C PRO A 269 8.17 -11.77 1.80
N VAL A 270 7.17 -11.59 0.93
CA VAL A 270 5.75 -11.60 1.31
C VAL A 270 5.31 -12.99 1.75
N GLU A 271 5.71 -14.04 1.01
CA GLU A 271 5.42 -15.42 1.36
C GLU A 271 6.08 -15.81 2.68
N ASN A 272 7.34 -15.44 2.92
CA ASN A 272 7.99 -15.67 4.21
C ASN A 272 7.28 -14.96 5.37
N THR A 273 6.77 -13.75 5.14
CA THR A 273 6.00 -13.01 6.15
C THR A 273 4.64 -13.66 6.40
N ALA A 274 3.93 -14.07 5.34
CA ALA A 274 2.66 -14.80 5.43
C ALA A 274 2.82 -16.17 6.11
N ARG A 275 3.90 -16.91 5.80
CA ARG A 275 4.27 -18.17 6.46
C ARG A 275 4.55 -17.95 7.95
N ARG A 276 5.29 -16.91 8.33
CA ARG A 276 5.55 -16.55 9.74
C ARG A 276 4.29 -16.16 10.50
N LEU A 277 3.42 -15.33 9.90
CA LEU A 277 2.13 -14.98 10.49
C LEU A 277 1.21 -16.21 10.62
N GLY A 278 1.18 -17.08 9.62
CA GLY A 278 0.46 -18.35 9.66
C GLY A 278 0.99 -19.32 10.72
N GLN A 279 2.31 -19.39 10.91
CA GLN A 279 2.94 -20.16 11.97
C GLN A 279 2.62 -19.59 13.36
N ALA A 280 2.70 -18.27 13.54
CA ALA A 280 2.33 -17.60 14.79
C ALA A 280 0.84 -17.78 15.13
N ALA A 281 -0.06 -17.67 14.14
CA ALA A 281 -1.48 -17.92 14.32
C ALA A 281 -1.78 -19.37 14.68
N ARG A 282 -1.11 -20.35 14.04
CA ARG A 282 -1.23 -21.78 14.40
C ARG A 282 -0.65 -22.08 15.79
N ALA A 283 0.46 -21.44 16.17
CA ALA A 283 1.04 -21.58 17.50
C ALA A 283 0.13 -20.99 18.59
N GLY A 284 -0.48 -19.82 18.35
CA GLY A 284 -1.49 -19.23 19.22
C GLY A 284 -2.74 -20.09 19.36
N ALA A 285 -3.27 -20.60 18.23
CA ALA A 285 -4.40 -21.54 18.24
C ALA A 285 -4.06 -22.85 18.98
N GLY A 286 -2.84 -23.38 18.81
CA GLY A 286 -2.34 -24.54 19.53
C GLY A 286 -2.19 -24.29 21.03
N PHE A 287 -1.73 -23.11 21.44
CA PHE A 287 -1.66 -22.72 22.85
C PHE A 287 -3.05 -22.61 23.50
N VAL A 288 -4.03 -22.02 22.79
CA VAL A 288 -5.43 -21.97 23.24
C VAL A 288 -6.05 -23.37 23.31
N GLY A 289 -5.74 -24.25 22.34
CA GLY A 289 -6.13 -25.66 22.35
C GLY A 289 -5.57 -26.40 23.57
N LEU A 290 -4.26 -26.32 23.80
CA LEU A 290 -3.58 -26.93 24.95
C LEU A 290 -4.08 -26.37 26.29
N ALA A 291 -4.39 -25.08 26.37
CA ALA A 291 -4.98 -24.47 27.56
C ALA A 291 -6.40 -25.00 27.81
N ARG A 292 -7.22 -25.16 26.76
CA ARG A 292 -8.55 -25.76 26.82
C ARG A 292 -8.48 -27.23 27.25
N ASP A 293 -7.60 -28.02 26.65
CA ASP A 293 -7.45 -29.45 26.92
C ASP A 293 -6.85 -29.72 28.31
N LYS A 294 -5.98 -28.84 28.79
CA LYS A 294 -5.50 -28.88 30.18
C LYS A 294 -6.61 -28.51 31.15
N ALA A 295 -7.44 -27.51 30.85
CA ALA A 295 -8.58 -27.14 31.68
C ALA A 295 -9.64 -28.26 31.74
N THR A 296 -10.02 -28.85 30.60
CA THR A 296 -10.96 -29.99 30.56
C THR A 296 -10.36 -31.24 31.22
N GLY A 297 -9.06 -31.50 31.04
CA GLY A 297 -8.34 -32.58 31.73
C GLY A 297 -8.31 -32.41 33.25
N THR A 298 -8.06 -31.20 33.77
CA THR A 298 -8.11 -30.90 35.21
C THR A 298 -9.54 -30.97 35.76
N LEU A 299 -10.54 -30.49 35.01
CA LEU A 299 -11.94 -30.57 35.42
C LEU A 299 -12.47 -32.01 35.45
N THR A 300 -12.12 -32.84 34.46
CA THR A 300 -12.53 -34.26 34.40
C THR A 300 -11.84 -35.11 35.46
N THR A 301 -10.53 -34.93 35.69
CA THR A 301 -9.84 -35.61 36.79
C THR A 301 -10.33 -35.17 38.17
N GLY A 302 -10.62 -33.88 38.36
CA GLY A 302 -11.28 -33.36 39.57
C GLY A 302 -12.66 -33.97 39.79
N TRP A 303 -13.51 -34.01 38.76
CA TRP A 303 -14.84 -34.64 38.82
C TRP A 303 -14.78 -36.14 39.13
N LEU A 304 -13.86 -36.88 38.49
CA LEU A 304 -13.67 -38.30 38.77
C LEU A 304 -13.16 -38.53 40.20
N GLY A 305 -12.33 -37.63 40.74
CA GLY A 305 -11.93 -37.64 42.15
C GLY A 305 -13.11 -37.44 43.11
N VAL A 306 -13.96 -36.44 42.85
CA VAL A 306 -15.18 -36.17 43.63
C VAL A 306 -16.17 -37.34 43.56
N VAL A 307 -16.38 -37.91 42.37
CA VAL A 307 -17.25 -39.09 42.19
C VAL A 307 -16.68 -40.30 42.95
N ARG A 308 -15.36 -40.57 42.87
CA ARG A 308 -14.74 -41.64 43.67
C ARG A 308 -14.89 -41.41 45.17
N ALA A 309 -14.65 -40.19 45.65
CA ALA A 309 -14.82 -39.86 47.06
C ALA A 309 -16.28 -40.05 47.52
N THR A 310 -17.24 -39.63 46.69
CA THR A 310 -18.68 -39.78 46.98
C THR A 310 -19.10 -41.25 47.00
N VAL A 311 -18.58 -42.07 46.09
CA VAL A 311 -18.86 -43.52 46.02
C VAL A 311 -18.20 -44.29 47.16
N MET A 312 -16.96 -43.93 47.55
CA MET A 312 -16.29 -44.56 48.70
C MET A 312 -16.86 -44.12 50.05
N ALA A 313 -17.50 -42.94 50.13
CA ALA A 313 -18.22 -42.49 51.31
C ALA A 313 -19.59 -43.17 51.52
N THR A 314 -20.03 -44.03 50.59
CA THR A 314 -21.36 -44.65 50.62
C THR A 314 -21.34 -46.18 50.68
N HIS A 315 -20.93 -46.73 51.82
CA HIS A 315 -21.44 -47.96 52.46
C HIS A 315 -20.88 -48.03 53.90
N PRO A 316 -21.61 -48.54 54.92
CA PRO A 316 -23.04 -48.91 55.02
C PRO A 316 -23.78 -47.92 55.99
N GLU A 317 -25.03 -48.05 56.47
CA GLU A 317 -26.19 -48.93 56.21
C GLU A 317 -27.52 -48.24 56.63
N GLN A 318 -28.63 -49.00 56.63
CA GLN A 318 -29.85 -48.92 57.46
C GLN A 318 -30.42 -47.55 57.97
N ARG A 319 -31.63 -47.26 57.46
CA ARG A 319 -32.82 -46.72 58.17
C ARG A 319 -32.72 -45.30 58.78
N LEU A 320 -33.68 -44.39 58.63
CA LEU A 320 -34.91 -44.24 57.84
C LEU A 320 -35.03 -42.71 57.70
N GLY A 321 -35.12 -42.12 56.50
CA GLY A 321 -36.42 -41.83 55.89
C GLY A 321 -36.78 -40.35 56.06
N VAL A 322 -37.47 -39.76 55.07
CA VAL A 322 -38.02 -38.38 55.06
C VAL A 322 -37.02 -37.24 54.71
N TRP A 323 -37.31 -36.54 53.60
CA TRP A 323 -36.73 -35.27 53.09
C TRP A 323 -35.41 -35.30 52.29
N ARG A 324 -35.47 -36.03 51.16
CA ARG A 324 -34.57 -35.93 50.00
C ARG A 324 -35.12 -34.91 48.98
N SER A 325 -35.02 -33.60 49.23
CA SER A 325 -35.68 -32.57 48.39
C SER A 325 -34.90 -31.29 48.06
N SER A 326 -33.60 -31.17 48.36
CA SER A 326 -32.77 -30.08 47.82
C SER A 326 -32.37 -30.31 46.35
N GLY A 327 -32.10 -31.56 45.95
CA GLY A 327 -31.70 -31.89 44.57
C GLY A 327 -32.78 -31.64 43.52
N VAL A 328 -34.07 -31.83 43.87
CA VAL A 328 -35.19 -31.49 42.97
C VAL A 328 -35.27 -29.99 42.76
N LEU A 329 -35.04 -29.18 43.81
CA LEU A 329 -35.00 -27.72 43.71
C LEU A 329 -33.88 -27.26 42.76
N THR A 330 -32.68 -27.86 42.84
CA THR A 330 -31.58 -27.56 41.92
C THR A 330 -31.92 -27.93 40.47
N ILE A 331 -32.57 -29.08 40.24
CA ILE A 331 -33.02 -29.50 38.90
C ILE A 331 -34.08 -28.53 38.36
N VAL A 332 -35.04 -28.10 39.19
CA VAL A 332 -36.05 -27.09 38.79
C VAL A 332 -35.39 -25.75 38.45
N VAL A 333 -34.44 -25.28 39.25
CA VAL A 333 -33.68 -24.04 38.95
C VAL A 333 -32.90 -24.15 37.64
N MET A 334 -32.23 -25.28 37.38
CA MET A 334 -31.56 -25.51 36.10
C MET A 334 -32.56 -25.58 34.93
N LEU A 335 -33.72 -26.22 35.11
CA LEU A 335 -34.75 -26.29 34.07
C LEU A 335 -35.30 -24.89 33.72
N VAL A 336 -35.54 -24.05 34.73
CA VAL A 336 -35.97 -22.65 34.55
C VAL A 336 -34.90 -21.84 33.81
N LEU A 337 -33.62 -21.99 34.15
CA LEU A 337 -32.53 -21.32 33.44
C LEU A 337 -32.39 -21.79 31.98
N ILE A 338 -32.57 -23.09 31.72
CA ILE A 338 -32.56 -23.65 30.36
C ILE A 338 -33.74 -23.11 29.55
N VAL A 339 -34.96 -23.13 30.09
CA VAL A 339 -36.16 -22.59 29.42
C VAL A 339 -36.04 -21.09 29.18
N ALA A 340 -35.53 -20.32 30.15
CA ALA A 340 -35.25 -18.89 29.96
C ALA A 340 -34.24 -18.64 28.83
N SER A 341 -33.15 -19.42 28.77
CA SER A 341 -32.17 -19.31 27.68
C SER A 341 -32.76 -19.66 26.31
N ALA A 342 -33.62 -20.68 26.25
CA ALA A 342 -34.31 -21.10 25.02
C ALA A 342 -35.34 -20.07 24.54
N LEU A 343 -36.04 -19.36 25.44
CA LEU A 343 -36.97 -18.28 25.09
C LEU A 343 -36.24 -17.02 24.59
N VAL A 344 -35.09 -16.68 25.19
CA VAL A 344 -34.29 -15.51 24.77
C VAL A 344 -33.60 -15.73 23.42
N TRP A 345 -33.28 -16.98 23.04
CA TRP A 345 -32.66 -17.31 21.74
C TRP A 345 -33.63 -17.90 20.70
N GLY A 346 -34.85 -18.30 21.08
CA GLY A 346 -35.85 -18.89 20.18
C GLY A 346 -36.86 -17.91 19.58
N GLY A 347 -36.90 -16.66 20.04
CA GLY A 347 -37.91 -15.65 19.65
C GLY A 347 -37.50 -14.67 18.54
N GLY A 348 -36.48 -14.98 17.74
CA GLY A 348 -35.89 -14.07 16.74
C GLY A 348 -36.20 -14.43 15.28
N ALA A 349 -37.48 -14.41 14.88
CA ALA A 349 -37.94 -14.59 13.49
C ALA A 349 -39.13 -13.67 13.16
#